data_AF-A0A8X7C1F3-F1
#
_entry.id   AF-A0A8X7C1F3-F1
#
_cell.length_a   1.000
_cell.length_b   1.000
_cell.length_c   1.000
_cell.angle_alpha   90.00
_cell.angle_beta   90.00
_cell.angle_gamma   90.00
#
_symmetry.space_group_name_H-M   'P 1'
#
loop_
_entity.id
_entity.type
_entity.pdbx_description
1 polymer ?
#
loop_
_entity_poly.entity_id
_entity_poly.type
_entity_poly.pdbx_seq_one_letter_code
_entity_poly.pdbx_strand_id
1 'polypeptide(L)'
;MLYTSSKNFQRRKQGDVVPGYPDVRSTDALGRMYTVHPKNDECFYLRLMLVNVRGPKSFETLRFVNGVIFPAYHAACEELIRKRYPLGYDNR
;
A
#
# COMPACT_ATOMS: atom_id res chain seq x y z
N MET A 1 11.04 -1.22 -44.78
CA MET A 1 11.05 -2.34 -43.81
C MET A 1 10.40 -1.83 -42.53
N LEU A 2 9.15 -2.21 -42.25
CA LEU A 2 8.41 -1.69 -41.09
C LEU A 2 8.87 -2.43 -39.83
N TYR A 3 9.53 -1.73 -38.90
CA TYR A 3 9.88 -2.28 -37.59
C TYR A 3 8.60 -2.44 -36.76
N THR A 4 8.12 -3.67 -36.61
CA THR A 4 7.05 -3.97 -35.66
C THR A 4 7.69 -4.12 -34.28
N SER A 5 7.46 -3.15 -33.40
CA SER A 5 7.87 -3.24 -31.99
C SER A 5 7.11 -4.40 -31.33
N SER A 6 7.75 -5.56 -31.21
CA SER A 6 7.27 -6.69 -30.41
C SER A 6 7.21 -6.27 -28.94
N LYS A 7 6.02 -5.91 -28.45
CA LYS A 7 5.78 -5.66 -27.03
C LYS A 7 5.58 -6.99 -26.31
N ASN A 8 6.68 -7.67 -26.00
CA ASN A 8 6.62 -8.87 -25.18
C ASN A 8 6.40 -8.48 -23.71
N PHE A 9 5.34 -9.01 -23.11
CA PHE A 9 5.11 -8.85 -21.67
C PHE A 9 6.24 -9.52 -20.90
N GLN A 10 6.96 -8.75 -20.06
CA GLN A 10 7.95 -9.29 -19.14
C GLN A 10 7.40 -9.30 -17.72
N ARG A 11 7.50 -10.46 -17.06
CA ARG A 11 7.12 -10.62 -15.65
C ARG A 11 8.10 -9.86 -14.75
N ARG A 12 7.65 -9.44 -13.56
CA ARG A 12 8.50 -8.76 -12.55
C ARG A 12 9.71 -9.62 -12.19
N LYS A 13 10.89 -8.99 -12.16
CA LYS A 13 12.17 -9.61 -11.78
C LYS A 13 12.60 -9.31 -10.34
N GLN A 14 11.83 -8.50 -9.61
CA GLN A 14 12.13 -8.08 -8.24
C GLN A 14 11.34 -8.90 -7.22
N GLY A 15 11.99 -9.27 -6.11
CA GLY A 15 11.41 -10.02 -5.00
C GLY A 15 12.05 -11.40 -4.79
N ASP A 16 11.53 -12.11 -3.82
CA ASP A 16 11.98 -13.47 -3.47
C ASP A 16 11.42 -14.50 -4.46
N VAL A 17 12.17 -15.57 -4.70
CA VAL A 17 11.72 -16.69 -5.52
C VAL A 17 10.59 -17.41 -4.80
N VAL A 18 9.48 -17.64 -5.50
CA VAL A 18 8.40 -18.47 -4.96
C VAL A 18 8.82 -19.94 -5.01
N PRO A 19 8.80 -20.69 -3.88
CA PRO A 19 9.12 -22.12 -3.88
C PRO A 19 8.28 -22.89 -4.90
N GLY A 20 8.92 -23.72 -5.73
CA GLY A 20 8.26 -24.47 -6.80
C GLY A 20 8.06 -23.71 -8.12
N TYR A 21 8.35 -22.40 -8.17
CA TYR A 21 8.17 -21.56 -9.36
C TYR A 21 9.35 -20.58 -9.56
N PRO A 22 10.47 -21.03 -10.18
CA PRO A 22 11.70 -20.22 -10.27
C PRO A 22 11.54 -18.91 -11.06
N ASP A 23 10.60 -18.86 -12.00
CA ASP A 23 10.30 -17.68 -12.82
C ASP A 23 9.32 -16.70 -12.14
N VAL A 24 8.86 -17.00 -10.93
CA VAL A 24 7.90 -16.19 -10.19
C VAL A 24 8.57 -15.55 -9.00
N ARG A 25 8.45 -14.22 -8.93
CA ARG A 25 8.96 -13.41 -7.82
C ARG A 25 7.81 -12.83 -7.01
N SER A 26 7.88 -12.94 -5.69
CA SER A 26 6.95 -12.30 -4.75
C SER A 26 7.62 -11.12 -4.05
N THR A 27 6.90 -10.02 -3.88
CA THR A 27 7.38 -8.83 -3.20
C THR A 27 6.25 -8.24 -2.35
N ASP A 28 6.63 -7.58 -1.26
CA ASP A 28 5.70 -6.85 -0.38
C ASP A 28 5.14 -5.56 -1.02
N ALA A 29 5.50 -5.28 -2.29
CA ALA A 29 4.99 -4.13 -3.02
C ALA A 29 3.55 -4.35 -3.52
N LEU A 30 2.65 -3.44 -3.14
CA LEU A 30 1.26 -3.43 -3.61
C LEU A 30 1.20 -3.30 -5.13
N GLY A 31 0.71 -4.36 -5.79
CA GLY A 31 0.75 -4.46 -7.25
C GLY A 31 -0.32 -3.63 -7.95
N ARG A 32 -1.53 -3.61 -7.40
CA ARG A 32 -2.70 -2.91 -7.94
C ARG A 32 -3.56 -2.43 -6.79
N MET A 33 -4.06 -1.20 -6.92
CA MET A 33 -4.92 -0.56 -5.94
C MET A 33 -6.02 0.17 -6.69
N TYR A 34 -7.27 -0.14 -6.39
CA TYR A 34 -8.40 0.50 -7.07
C TYR A 34 -8.49 1.98 -6.70
N THR A 35 -8.97 2.79 -7.64
CA THR A 35 -9.40 4.15 -7.35
C THR A 35 -10.68 4.10 -6.53
N VAL A 36 -10.60 4.57 -5.28
CA VAL A 36 -11.73 4.62 -4.36
C VAL A 36 -12.17 6.06 -4.21
N HIS A 37 -13.47 6.31 -4.35
CA HIS A 37 -14.07 7.62 -4.12
C HIS A 37 -14.11 7.91 -2.60
N PRO A 38 -13.82 9.14 -2.13
CA PRO A 38 -13.79 9.48 -0.70
C PRO A 38 -15.09 9.19 0.07
N LYS A 39 -16.25 9.22 -0.60
CA LYS A 39 -17.54 8.80 -0.01
C LYS A 39 -17.57 7.34 0.47
N ASN A 40 -16.72 6.48 -0.07
CA ASN A 40 -16.58 5.10 0.41
C ASN A 40 -15.54 5.07 1.53
N ASP A 41 -15.99 5.51 2.69
CA ASP A 41 -15.19 5.85 3.88
C ASP A 41 -14.17 4.76 4.23
N GLU A 42 -14.64 3.54 4.49
CA GLU A 42 -13.78 2.42 4.90
C GLU A 42 -12.73 2.07 3.85
N CYS A 43 -13.13 1.91 2.59
CA CYS A 43 -12.22 1.56 1.51
C CYS A 43 -11.22 2.68 1.20
N PHE A 44 -11.63 3.94 1.38
CA PHE A 44 -10.76 5.10 1.16
C PHE A 44 -9.63 5.13 2.20
N TYR A 45 -9.96 4.96 3.48
CA TYR A 45 -8.94 4.93 4.53
C TYR A 45 -8.10 3.65 4.52
N LEU A 46 -8.68 2.51 4.15
CA LEU A 46 -7.92 1.28 3.91
C LEU A 46 -6.85 1.51 2.83
N ARG A 47 -7.24 2.15 1.72
CA ARG A 47 -6.33 2.53 0.63
C ARG A 47 -5.20 3.43 1.14
N LEU A 48 -5.56 4.48 1.88
CA LEU A 48 -4.60 5.42 2.45
C LEU A 48 -3.62 4.72 3.40
N MET A 49 -4.11 3.80 4.22
CA MET A 49 -3.25 3.01 5.10
C MET A 49 -2.27 2.12 4.36
N LEU A 50 -2.75 1.38 3.36
CA LEU A 50 -1.91 0.50 2.55
C LEU A 50 -0.77 1.26 1.84
N VAL A 51 -0.99 2.52 1.48
CA VAL A 51 0.06 3.38 0.90
C VAL A 51 1.10 3.79 1.94
N ASN A 52 0.70 4.00 3.19
CA ASN A 52 1.55 4.59 4.23
C ASN A 52 2.24 3.55 5.13
N VAL A 53 1.62 2.40 5.35
CA VAL A 53 2.13 1.31 6.17
C VAL A 53 2.86 0.32 5.26
N ARG A 54 4.15 0.09 5.55
CA ARG A 54 4.99 -0.83 4.78
C ARG A 54 4.88 -2.26 5.33
N GLY A 55 4.66 -3.23 4.44
CA GLY A 55 4.62 -4.66 4.78
C GLY A 55 3.59 -5.09 5.83
N PRO A 56 2.35 -4.54 5.86
CA PRO A 56 1.34 -5.02 6.79
C PRO A 56 1.04 -6.50 6.51
N LYS A 57 1.04 -7.32 7.57
CA LYS A 57 0.82 -8.78 7.48
C LYS A 57 -0.62 -9.19 7.78
N SER A 58 -1.41 -8.29 8.36
CA SER A 58 -2.83 -8.47 8.66
C SER A 58 -3.56 -7.11 8.72
N PHE A 59 -4.89 -7.13 8.60
CA PHE A 59 -5.72 -5.93 8.78
C PHE A 59 -5.62 -5.30 10.17
N GLU A 60 -5.28 -6.10 11.17
CA GLU A 60 -5.02 -5.63 12.53
C GLU A 60 -3.69 -4.87 12.60
N THR A 61 -2.61 -5.45 12.04
CA THR A 61 -1.32 -4.75 11.96
C THR A 61 -1.40 -3.46 11.14
N LEU A 62 -2.33 -3.37 10.18
CA LEU A 62 -2.57 -2.16 9.41
C LEU A 62 -3.17 -1.02 10.25
N ARG A 63 -3.97 -1.36 11.27
CA ARG A 63 -4.56 -0.40 12.23
C ARG A 63 -3.72 -0.23 13.49
N PHE A 64 -2.56 -0.87 13.57
CA PHE A 64 -1.65 -0.76 14.69
C PHE A 64 -0.75 0.45 14.49
N VAL A 65 -1.06 1.55 15.19
CA VAL A 65 -0.32 2.81 15.12
C VAL A 65 0.09 3.19 16.53
N ASN A 66 1.39 3.47 16.73
CA ASN A 66 1.95 3.92 18.00
C ASN A 66 1.65 2.99 19.20
N GLY A 67 1.62 1.68 19.00
CA GLY A 67 1.37 0.73 20.09
C GLY A 67 -0.10 0.46 20.38
N VAL A 68 -1.03 1.12 19.67
CA VAL A 68 -2.47 1.00 19.87
C VAL A 68 -3.13 0.44 18.60
N ILE A 69 -4.07 -0.48 18.78
CA ILE A 69 -4.93 -0.99 17.71
C ILE A 69 -6.21 -0.17 17.68
N PHE A 70 -6.49 0.47 16.55
CA PHE A 70 -7.70 1.28 16.39
C PHE A 70 -8.85 0.44 15.82
N PRO A 71 -10.10 0.70 16.23
CA PRO A 71 -11.26 -0.05 15.73
C PRO A 71 -11.58 0.26 14.26
N ALA A 72 -11.30 1.50 13.79
CA ALA A 72 -11.59 1.96 12.43
C ALA A 72 -10.32 2.42 11.69
N TYR A 73 -10.30 2.26 10.36
CA TYR A 73 -9.18 2.72 9.52
C TYR A 73 -9.02 4.24 9.53
N HIS A 74 -10.13 4.99 9.63
CA HIS A 74 -10.10 6.45 9.72
C HIS A 74 -9.29 6.94 10.93
N ALA A 75 -9.61 6.44 12.12
CA ALA A 75 -8.95 6.82 13.36
C ALA A 75 -7.46 6.46 13.36
N ALA A 76 -7.13 5.27 12.84
CA ALA A 76 -5.75 4.88 12.66
C ALA A 76 -5.01 5.84 11.70
N CYS A 77 -5.67 6.25 10.60
CA CYS A 77 -5.09 7.14 9.58
C CYS A 77 -4.81 8.52 10.15
N GLU A 78 -5.74 9.05 10.93
CA GLU A 78 -5.59 10.32 11.63
C GLU A 78 -4.36 10.30 12.55
N GLU A 79 -4.20 9.26 13.37
CA GLU A 79 -3.03 9.13 14.24
C GLU A 79 -1.72 8.93 13.46
N LEU A 80 -1.76 8.23 12.32
CA LEU A 80 -0.60 8.09 11.43
C LEU A 80 -0.19 9.44 10.83
N ILE A 81 -1.14 10.26 10.40
CA ILE A 81 -0.90 11.61 9.85
C ILE A 81 -0.38 12.53 10.95
N ARG A 82 -0.99 12.49 12.13
CA ARG A 82 -0.58 13.28 13.30
C ARG A 82 0.88 13.04 13.70
N LYS A 83 1.34 11.78 13.62
CA LYS A 83 2.74 11.42 13.82
C LYS A 83 3.66 11.98 12.73
N ARG A 84 3.21 11.95 11.48
CA ARG A 84 4.02 12.39 10.34
C ARG A 84 4.16 13.92 10.29
N TYR A 85 3.14 14.65 10.73
CA TYR A 85 3.12 16.11 10.81
C TYR A 85 2.85 16.55 12.25
N PRO A 86 3.86 16.50 13.14
CA PRO A 86 3.72 17.06 14.48
C PRO A 86 3.37 18.55 14.35
N LEU A 87 2.39 19.01 15.15
CA LEU A 87 1.88 20.40 15.15
C LEU A 87 3.04 21.40 15.00
N GLY A 88 3.07 22.08 13.85
CA GLY A 88 4.19 22.95 13.45
C GLY A 88 4.38 23.07 11.93
N TYR A 89 3.76 22.20 11.12
CA TYR A 89 3.70 22.36 9.66
C TYR A 89 2.39 23.08 9.28
N ASP A 90 2.39 24.41 9.45
CA ASP A 90 1.36 25.28 8.88
C ASP A 90 1.55 25.31 7.35
N ASN A 91 0.52 24.94 6.59
CA ASN A 91 0.49 25.08 5.13
C ASN A 91 -0.26 26.38 4.75
N ARG A 92 0.12 27.50 5.36
CA ARG A 92 -0.16 28.84 4.83
C ARG A 92 0.99 29.28 3.93
#